data_AF-A0A6N9TCB1-F1
#
_entry.id   AF-A0A6N9TCB1-F1
#
_cell.length_a   1.000
_cell.length_b   1.000
_cell.length_c   1.000
_cell.angle_alpha   90.00
_cell.angle_beta   90.00
_cell.angle_gamma   90.00
#
_symmetry.space_group_name_H-M   'P 1'
#
loop_
_entity.id
_entity.type
_entity.pdbx_description
1 polymer ?
#
loop_
_entity_poly.entity_id
_entity_poly.type
_entity_poly.pdbx_seq_one_letter_code
_entity_poly.pdbx_strand_id
1 'polypeptide(L)'
;MARPDLIAPIAAAGVFLAAAFGPAMAEPAAAPAAEAAPSGGSGEKAVELDRLFAALKTAPNEAAGRAIEDRIWRRWMQAPDRRTENLVREAMARREVYDFAGARALLDEAVAGAPRYAEAYNQRGFVLFLQEDFDAALADVDRAIELEPRHFAAMAGRALILMRQGRHRLAQTQLRRAVEIHPFLKERGLIVGEPAKPARPGVDL
;
A
#
# COMPACT_ATOMS: atom_id res chain seq x y z
N MET A 1 0.27 64.16 34.08
CA MET A 1 -0.06 64.83 35.35
C MET A 1 -1.58 65.06 35.39
N ALA A 2 -2.22 64.69 36.51
CA ALA A 2 -3.61 64.95 36.99
C ALA A 2 -4.79 64.54 36.06
N ARG A 3 -5.67 63.52 36.27
CA ARG A 3 -6.53 63.01 37.39
C ARG A 3 -7.72 63.95 37.78
N PRO A 4 -8.86 63.46 38.33
CA PRO A 4 -9.93 62.61 37.75
C PRO A 4 -11.36 63.01 38.27
N ASP A 5 -12.34 62.08 38.17
CA ASP A 5 -13.51 61.82 39.06
C ASP A 5 -14.90 62.40 38.75
N LEU A 6 -15.88 61.49 38.58
CA LEU A 6 -17.20 61.54 39.24
C LEU A 6 -17.97 60.17 39.20
N ILE A 7 -17.78 59.40 40.28
CA ILE A 7 -18.71 58.60 41.14
C ILE A 7 -20.21 58.51 40.70
N ALA A 8 -20.78 57.34 40.33
CA ALA A 8 -21.46 56.23 41.11
C ALA A 8 -23.03 56.31 41.08
N PRO A 9 -23.88 55.28 41.41
CA PRO A 9 -23.75 54.26 42.47
C PRO A 9 -24.20 52.80 42.15
N ILE A 10 -24.14 51.99 43.21
CA ILE A 10 -24.28 50.52 43.40
C ILE A 10 -25.71 50.11 43.83
N ALA A 11 -26.17 48.91 43.45
CA ALA A 11 -27.03 47.96 44.23
C ALA A 11 -27.68 46.92 43.27
N ALA A 12 -27.97 45.65 43.58
CA ALA A 12 -27.75 44.77 44.72
C ALA A 12 -28.05 43.31 44.26
N ALA A 13 -27.71 42.38 45.14
CA ALA A 13 -27.74 40.93 45.04
C ALA A 13 -29.11 40.27 44.73
N GLY A 14 -29.06 39.06 44.19
CA GLY A 14 -30.14 38.08 44.22
C GLY A 14 -29.58 36.66 44.11
N VAL A 15 -29.29 36.06 45.26
CA VAL A 15 -29.01 34.62 45.43
C VAL A 15 -30.30 33.95 45.88
N PHE A 16 -30.68 32.83 45.27
CA PHE A 16 -31.62 31.88 45.87
C PHE A 16 -30.99 30.50 46.02
N LEU A 17 -31.34 29.92 47.16
CA LEU A 17 -30.72 28.80 47.86
C LEU A 17 -31.32 27.44 47.46
N ALA A 18 -30.45 26.44 47.61
CA ALA A 18 -30.53 24.99 47.53
C ALA A 18 -31.82 24.23 47.89
N ALA A 19 -31.89 23.00 47.37
CA ALA A 19 -32.30 21.82 48.13
C ALA A 19 -31.48 20.59 47.68
N ALA A 20 -30.92 19.87 48.64
CA ALA A 20 -30.18 18.62 48.50
C ALA A 20 -30.96 17.48 49.16
N PHE A 21 -30.93 16.26 48.60
CA PHE A 21 -31.18 15.03 49.36
C PHE A 21 -30.65 13.76 48.68
N GLY A 22 -29.67 13.11 49.32
CA GLY A 22 -29.61 11.66 49.57
C GLY A 22 -29.11 10.68 48.48
N PRO A 23 -28.39 9.59 48.86
CA PRO A 23 -27.50 8.84 47.96
C PRO A 23 -28.10 7.54 47.40
N ALA A 24 -27.60 7.07 46.25
CA ALA A 24 -27.75 5.69 45.80
C ALA A 24 -26.50 5.22 45.03
N MET A 25 -25.97 4.08 45.47
CA MET A 25 -24.84 3.33 44.92
C MET A 25 -25.31 2.33 43.84
N ALA A 26 -24.39 1.99 42.92
CA ALA A 26 -24.41 0.93 41.89
C ALA A 26 -25.37 1.16 40.69
N GLU A 27 -25.00 0.95 39.42
CA GLU A 27 -24.11 -0.02 38.79
C GLU A 27 -23.18 0.60 37.71
N PRO A 28 -22.04 -0.03 37.35
CA PRO A 28 -21.32 0.32 36.14
C PRO A 28 -22.12 -0.18 34.92
N ALA A 29 -22.63 0.76 34.11
CA ALA A 29 -23.23 0.42 32.83
C ALA A 29 -22.20 -0.29 31.95
N ALA A 30 -22.48 -1.55 31.65
CA ALA A 30 -21.70 -2.39 30.76
C ALA A 30 -21.48 -1.68 29.41
N ALA A 31 -20.21 -1.60 29.01
CA ALA A 31 -19.82 -1.21 27.67
C ALA A 31 -20.54 -2.11 26.65
N PRO A 32 -21.01 -1.58 25.51
CA PRO A 32 -21.44 -2.45 24.42
C PRO A 32 -20.22 -3.28 24.01
N ALA A 33 -20.37 -4.61 24.12
CA ALA A 33 -19.40 -5.57 23.67
C ALA A 33 -19.03 -5.24 22.23
N ALA A 34 -17.77 -4.87 22.02
CA ALA A 34 -17.17 -4.87 20.70
C ALA A 34 -17.27 -6.31 20.17
N GLU A 35 -18.19 -6.50 19.24
CA GLU A 35 -18.26 -7.71 18.44
C GLU A 35 -17.00 -7.73 17.57
N ALA A 36 -15.97 -8.39 18.10
CA ALA A 36 -14.72 -8.62 17.41
C ALA A 36 -14.97 -9.58 16.24
N ALA A 37 -15.29 -9.02 15.07
CA ALA A 37 -15.19 -9.70 13.78
C ALA A 37 -13.72 -10.08 13.48
N PRO A 38 -13.46 -11.15 12.71
CA PRO A 38 -12.33 -12.04 12.94
C PRO A 38 -11.00 -11.38 12.57
N SER A 39 -10.09 -11.37 13.54
CA SER A 39 -8.67 -11.02 13.37
C SER A 39 -7.87 -12.04 12.53
N GLY A 40 -8.52 -13.01 11.87
CA GLY A 40 -7.90 -14.09 11.12
C GLY A 40 -7.36 -13.73 9.72
N GLY A 41 -7.87 -12.66 9.09
CA GLY A 41 -7.62 -12.42 7.66
C GLY A 41 -6.18 -12.04 7.27
N SER A 42 -5.46 -11.32 8.13
CA SER A 42 -4.10 -10.85 7.80
C SER A 42 -3.05 -11.96 7.87
N GLY A 43 -3.16 -12.83 8.87
CA GLY A 43 -2.29 -14.00 9.05
C GLY A 43 -2.54 -15.06 7.97
N GLU A 44 -3.81 -15.34 7.66
CA GLU A 44 -4.19 -16.25 6.58
C GLU A 44 -3.69 -15.76 5.22
N LYS A 45 -3.83 -14.45 4.94
CA LYS A 45 -3.32 -13.83 3.72
C LYS A 45 -1.80 -14.00 3.58
N ALA A 46 -1.04 -13.79 4.66
CA ALA A 46 0.41 -13.96 4.67
C ALA A 46 0.81 -15.42 4.39
N VAL A 47 0.18 -16.39 5.06
CA VAL A 47 0.43 -17.82 4.87
C VAL A 47 0.10 -18.25 3.44
N GLU A 48 -0.98 -17.73 2.84
CA GLU A 48 -1.31 -18.02 1.45
C GLU A 48 -0.26 -17.45 0.49
N LEU A 49 0.16 -16.20 0.69
CA LEU A 49 1.23 -15.59 -0.10
C LEU A 49 2.53 -16.40 -0.01
N ASP A 50 2.91 -16.87 1.17
CA ASP A 50 4.10 -17.72 1.35
C ASP A 50 4.02 -18.99 0.49
N ARG A 51 2.87 -19.67 0.49
CA ARG A 51 2.64 -20.85 -0.35
C ARG A 51 2.68 -20.51 -1.84
N LEU A 52 2.10 -19.38 -2.24
CA LEU A 52 2.11 -18.93 -3.63
C LEU A 52 3.52 -18.62 -4.12
N PHE A 53 4.35 -17.95 -3.32
CA PHE A 53 5.75 -17.68 -3.67
C PHE A 53 6.58 -18.97 -3.76
N ALA A 54 6.39 -19.90 -2.82
CA ALA A 54 7.04 -21.20 -2.89
C ALA A 54 6.66 -21.94 -4.19
N ALA A 55 5.37 -21.96 -4.54
CA ALA A 55 4.89 -22.56 -5.78
C ALA A 55 5.40 -21.84 -7.03
N LEU A 56 5.49 -20.50 -7.00
CA LEU A 56 6.00 -19.70 -8.12
C LEU A 56 7.46 -20.04 -8.43
N LYS A 57 8.26 -20.21 -7.38
CA LYS A 57 9.68 -20.54 -7.51
C LYS A 57 9.91 -21.90 -8.15
N THR A 58 9.02 -22.86 -7.92
CA THR A 58 9.08 -24.22 -8.46
C THR A 58 8.11 -24.47 -9.61
N ALA A 59 7.54 -23.41 -10.20
CA ALA A 59 6.54 -23.57 -11.26
C ALA A 59 7.18 -24.25 -12.49
N PRO A 60 6.54 -25.29 -13.06
CA PRO A 60 7.17 -26.11 -14.09
C PRO A 60 7.37 -25.35 -15.40
N ASN A 61 6.56 -24.32 -15.68
CA ASN A 61 6.66 -23.57 -16.92
C ASN A 61 6.02 -22.18 -16.75
N GLU A 62 6.20 -21.36 -17.78
CA GLU A 62 5.72 -19.97 -17.77
C GLU A 62 4.19 -19.86 -17.65
N ALA A 63 3.42 -20.82 -18.17
CA ALA A 63 1.96 -20.80 -18.05
C ALA A 63 1.51 -21.05 -16.61
N ALA A 64 2.11 -22.05 -15.94
CA ALA A 64 1.90 -22.28 -14.51
C ALA A 64 2.38 -21.09 -13.66
N GLY A 65 3.54 -20.52 -14.01
CA GLY A 65 4.06 -19.31 -13.38
C GLY A 65 3.08 -18.14 -13.44
N ARG A 66 2.52 -17.84 -14.62
CA ARG A 66 1.49 -16.79 -14.81
C ARG A 66 0.23 -17.06 -13.98
N ALA A 67 -0.26 -18.29 -13.95
CA ALA A 67 -1.45 -18.62 -13.16
C ALA A 67 -1.23 -18.41 -11.64
N ILE A 68 -0.01 -18.63 -11.16
CA ILE A 68 0.38 -18.35 -9.77
C ILE A 68 0.57 -16.85 -9.56
N GLU A 69 1.22 -16.16 -10.51
CA GLU A 69 1.36 -14.70 -10.53
C GLU A 69 0.00 -14.01 -10.39
N ASP A 70 -1.00 -14.41 -11.18
CA ASP A 70 -2.37 -13.89 -11.12
C ASP A 70 -3.00 -14.05 -9.73
N ARG A 71 -2.69 -15.15 -9.04
CA ARG A 71 -3.17 -15.39 -7.67
C ARG A 71 -2.48 -14.46 -6.68
N ILE A 72 -1.18 -14.22 -6.83
CA ILE A 72 -0.44 -13.26 -6.01
C ILE A 72 -1.00 -11.86 -6.21
N TRP A 73 -1.21 -11.44 -7.47
CA TRP A 73 -1.84 -10.16 -7.80
C TRP A 73 -3.22 -10.01 -7.17
N ARG A 74 -4.07 -11.05 -7.20
CA ARG A 74 -5.37 -11.00 -6.51
C ARG A 74 -5.25 -10.78 -5.00
N ARG A 75 -4.15 -11.21 -4.37
CA ARG A 75 -3.90 -10.97 -2.94
C ARG A 75 -3.32 -9.58 -2.71
N TRP A 76 -2.39 -9.13 -3.56
CA TRP A 76 -1.86 -7.78 -3.46
C TRP A 76 -2.88 -6.70 -3.76
N MET A 77 -3.86 -6.96 -4.64
CA MET A 77 -4.94 -6.02 -4.94
C MET A 77 -6.02 -5.92 -3.85
N GLN A 78 -6.05 -6.84 -2.88
CA GLN A 78 -6.95 -6.75 -1.73
C GLN A 78 -6.43 -5.70 -0.76
N ALA A 79 -7.04 -4.51 -0.83
CA ALA A 79 -6.76 -3.40 0.08
C ALA A 79 -7.38 -3.65 1.47
N PRO A 80 -6.99 -2.87 2.51
CA PRO A 80 -7.59 -2.98 3.83
C PRO A 80 -9.10 -2.70 3.86
N ASP A 81 -9.59 -1.90 2.91
CA ASP A 81 -10.98 -1.53 2.79
C ASP A 81 -11.38 -1.30 1.32
N ARG A 82 -12.69 -1.33 1.05
CA ARG A 82 -13.24 -1.23 -0.31
C ARG A 82 -13.01 0.15 -0.95
N ARG A 83 -12.93 1.23 -0.17
CA ARG A 83 -12.67 2.57 -0.73
C ARG A 83 -11.26 2.60 -1.29
N THR A 84 -10.27 2.18 -0.51
CA THR A 84 -8.88 2.09 -0.97
C THR A 84 -8.74 1.19 -2.20
N GLU A 85 -9.41 0.03 -2.21
CA GLU A 85 -9.41 -0.88 -3.36
C GLU A 85 -9.97 -0.21 -4.63
N ASN A 86 -11.08 0.52 -4.49
CA ASN A 86 -11.70 1.24 -5.60
C ASN A 86 -10.81 2.39 -6.11
N LEU A 87 -10.17 3.14 -5.22
CA LEU A 87 -9.23 4.21 -5.60
C LEU A 87 -8.09 3.65 -6.45
N VAL A 88 -7.48 2.55 -6.02
CA VAL A 88 -6.38 1.91 -6.78
C VAL A 88 -6.87 1.37 -8.12
N ARG A 89 -8.02 0.68 -8.16
CA ARG A 89 -8.59 0.18 -9.42
C ARG A 89 -8.92 1.29 -10.42
N GLU A 90 -9.54 2.38 -9.96
CA GLU A 90 -9.86 3.52 -10.80
C GLU A 90 -8.59 4.22 -11.29
N ALA A 91 -7.58 4.36 -10.43
CA ALA A 91 -6.29 4.92 -10.84
C ALA A 91 -5.62 4.10 -11.95
N MET A 92 -5.68 2.76 -11.86
CA MET A 92 -5.21 1.88 -12.93
C MET A 92 -6.00 2.13 -14.22
N ALA A 93 -7.33 2.22 -14.17
CA ALA A 93 -8.16 2.48 -15.34
C ALA A 93 -7.82 3.84 -16.00
N ARG A 94 -7.60 4.88 -15.20
CA ARG A 94 -7.18 6.20 -15.67
C ARG A 94 -5.80 6.18 -16.32
N ARG A 95 -4.86 5.43 -15.75
CA ARG A 95 -3.54 5.23 -16.34
C ARG A 95 -3.63 4.61 -17.74
N GLU A 96 -4.53 3.64 -17.96
CA GLU A 96 -4.71 3.01 -19.29
C GLU A 96 -5.20 3.98 -20.37
N VAL A 97 -5.89 5.07 -19.98
CA VAL A 97 -6.31 6.15 -20.88
C VAL A 97 -5.39 7.39 -20.79
N TYR A 98 -4.18 7.22 -20.27
CA TYR A 98 -3.15 8.25 -20.16
C TYR A 98 -3.51 9.44 -19.25
N ASP A 99 -4.57 9.33 -18.44
CA ASP A 99 -4.89 10.32 -17.39
C ASP A 99 -3.99 10.08 -16.16
N PHE A 100 -2.71 10.39 -16.31
CA PHE A 100 -1.71 10.19 -15.24
C PHE A 100 -1.92 11.14 -14.06
N ALA A 101 -2.43 12.35 -14.31
CA ALA A 101 -2.70 13.31 -13.25
C ALA A 101 -3.87 12.83 -12.36
N GLY A 102 -4.96 12.37 -12.97
CA GLY A 102 -6.09 11.79 -12.23
C GLY A 102 -5.73 10.48 -11.53
N ALA A 103 -4.95 9.61 -12.18
CA ALA A 103 -4.45 8.40 -11.54
C ALA A 103 -3.59 8.71 -10.30
N ARG A 104 -2.67 9.67 -10.40
CA ARG A 104 -1.83 10.12 -9.28
C ARG A 104 -2.67 10.65 -8.13
N ALA A 105 -3.65 11.51 -8.39
CA ALA A 105 -4.49 12.08 -7.34
C ALA A 105 -5.25 11.01 -6.53
N LEU A 106 -5.79 10.00 -7.21
CA LEU A 106 -6.45 8.87 -6.54
C LEU A 106 -5.48 8.02 -5.72
N LEU A 107 -4.25 7.83 -6.23
CA LEU A 107 -3.22 7.08 -5.53
C LEU A 107 -2.66 7.84 -4.34
N ASP A 108 -2.58 9.17 -4.40
CA ASP A 108 -2.25 10.03 -3.26
C ASP A 108 -3.28 9.85 -2.13
N GLU A 109 -4.57 9.81 -2.46
CA GLU A 109 -5.63 9.51 -1.49
C GLU A 109 -5.51 8.08 -0.94
N ALA A 110 -5.23 7.09 -1.81
CA ALA A 110 -5.10 5.69 -1.40
C ALA A 110 -3.94 5.47 -0.43
N VAL A 111 -2.76 6.05 -0.69
CA VAL A 111 -1.61 5.89 0.23
C VAL A 111 -1.81 6.64 1.55
N ALA A 112 -2.54 7.76 1.54
CA ALA A 112 -2.87 8.50 2.75
C ALA A 112 -3.87 7.72 3.63
N GLY A 113 -4.86 7.07 3.01
CA GLY A 113 -5.86 6.25 3.71
C GLY A 113 -5.32 4.89 4.18
N ALA A 114 -4.36 4.31 3.44
CA ALA A 114 -3.81 2.99 3.73
C ALA A 114 -2.27 2.99 3.65
N PRO A 115 -1.56 3.60 4.62
CA PRO A 115 -0.10 3.80 4.56
C PRO A 115 0.73 2.52 4.65
N ARG A 116 0.10 1.37 4.92
CA ARG A 116 0.71 0.04 4.95
C ARG A 116 0.34 -0.83 3.73
N TYR A 117 -0.35 -0.26 2.74
CA TYR A 117 -0.78 -1.00 1.56
C TYR A 117 0.26 -0.87 0.44
N ALA A 118 1.12 -1.89 0.31
CA ALA A 118 2.25 -1.89 -0.62
C ALA A 118 1.84 -1.60 -2.08
N GLU A 119 0.72 -2.17 -2.53
CA GLU A 119 0.26 -2.04 -3.92
C GLU A 119 -0.08 -0.59 -4.29
N ALA A 120 -0.64 0.21 -3.37
CA ALA A 120 -0.92 1.62 -3.66
C ALA A 120 0.36 2.40 -3.96
N TYR A 121 1.45 2.15 -3.21
CA TYR A 121 2.75 2.74 -3.50
C TYR A 121 3.34 2.22 -4.81
N ASN A 122 3.24 0.91 -5.10
CA ASN A 122 3.70 0.35 -6.37
C ASN A 122 2.98 1.00 -7.58
N GLN A 123 1.66 1.13 -7.53
CA GLN A 123 0.88 1.78 -8.58
C GLN A 123 1.22 3.27 -8.71
N ARG A 124 1.40 3.98 -7.59
CA ARG A 124 1.78 5.41 -7.62
C ARG A 124 3.19 5.59 -8.20
N GLY A 125 4.13 4.77 -7.77
CA GLY A 125 5.49 4.75 -8.31
C GLY A 125 5.51 4.51 -9.81
N PHE A 126 4.65 3.63 -10.32
CA PHE A 126 4.54 3.40 -11.76
C PHE A 126 3.93 4.60 -12.52
N VAL A 127 2.90 5.25 -11.97
CA VAL A 127 2.35 6.49 -12.55
C VAL A 127 3.40 7.60 -12.56
N LEU A 128 4.16 7.78 -11.48
CA LEU A 128 5.25 8.75 -11.38
C LEU A 128 6.37 8.47 -12.40
N PHE A 129 6.70 7.19 -12.59
CA PHE A 129 7.65 6.77 -13.63
C PHE A 129 7.16 7.16 -15.04
N LEU A 130 5.88 6.98 -15.35
CA LEU A 130 5.28 7.39 -16.63
C LEU A 130 5.25 8.92 -16.80
N GLN A 131 5.23 9.66 -15.69
CA GLN A 131 5.39 11.12 -15.65
C GLN A 131 6.85 11.58 -15.65
N GLU A 132 7.81 10.64 -15.75
CA GLU A 132 9.26 10.88 -15.69
C GLU A 132 9.78 11.48 -14.36
N ASP A 133 8.97 11.43 -13.30
CA ASP A 133 9.36 11.80 -11.94
C ASP A 133 10.07 10.61 -11.26
N PHE A 134 11.29 10.34 -11.73
CA PHE A 134 12.04 9.13 -11.36
C PHE A 134 12.43 9.07 -9.88
N ASP A 135 12.68 10.20 -9.23
CA ASP A 135 13.07 10.21 -7.82
C ASP A 135 11.88 9.92 -6.91
N ALA A 136 10.72 10.52 -7.19
CA ALA A 136 9.49 10.19 -6.46
C ALA A 136 9.04 8.76 -6.75
N ALA A 137 9.14 8.31 -8.01
CA ALA A 137 8.85 6.93 -8.37
C ALA A 137 9.74 5.93 -7.61
N LEU A 138 11.03 6.23 -7.47
CA LEU A 138 11.98 5.40 -6.74
C LEU A 138 11.62 5.29 -5.26
N ALA A 139 11.27 6.41 -4.63
CA ALA A 139 10.83 6.42 -3.24
C ALA A 139 9.58 5.56 -3.00
N ASP A 140 8.62 5.60 -3.92
CA ASP A 140 7.39 4.81 -3.83
C ASP A 140 7.62 3.32 -4.03
N VAL A 141 8.40 2.91 -5.04
CA VAL A 141 8.71 1.48 -5.22
C VAL A 141 9.57 0.95 -4.08
N ASP A 142 10.48 1.78 -3.51
CA ASP A 142 11.24 1.42 -2.31
C ASP A 142 10.28 1.19 -1.12
N ARG A 143 9.30 2.07 -0.93
CA ARG A 143 8.28 1.90 0.11
C ARG A 143 7.43 0.65 -0.09
N ALA A 144 7.05 0.34 -1.32
CA ALA A 144 6.33 -0.90 -1.64
C ALA A 144 7.15 -2.15 -1.27
N ILE A 145 8.45 -2.15 -1.57
CA ILE A 145 9.38 -3.24 -1.24
C ILE A 145 9.62 -3.36 0.27
N GLU A 146 9.67 -2.25 1.01
CA GLU A 146 9.75 -2.28 2.48
C GLU A 146 8.52 -2.97 3.10
N LEU A 147 7.33 -2.70 2.55
CA LEU A 147 6.07 -3.24 3.05
C LEU A 147 5.87 -4.70 2.62
N GLU A 148 6.32 -5.09 1.42
CA GLU A 148 6.34 -6.47 0.93
C GLU A 148 7.69 -6.74 0.23
N PRO A 149 8.66 -7.35 0.94
CA PRO A 149 10.00 -7.60 0.40
C PRO A 149 10.04 -8.52 -0.82
N ARG A 150 8.96 -9.26 -1.11
CA ARG A 150 8.85 -10.14 -2.28
C ARG A 150 8.05 -9.50 -3.42
N HIS A 151 7.82 -8.19 -3.38
CA HIS A 151 7.04 -7.48 -4.39
C HIS A 151 7.76 -7.39 -5.74
N PHE A 152 7.77 -8.49 -6.50
CA PHE A 152 8.53 -8.61 -7.74
C PHE A 152 8.21 -7.51 -8.76
N ALA A 153 6.97 -7.01 -8.81
CA ALA A 153 6.59 -5.90 -9.67
C ALA A 153 7.24 -4.57 -9.26
N ALA A 154 7.23 -4.22 -7.98
CA ALA A 154 7.93 -3.03 -7.46
C ALA A 154 9.45 -3.17 -7.62
N MET A 155 10.01 -4.37 -7.41
CA MET A 155 11.43 -4.66 -7.66
C MET A 155 11.80 -4.48 -9.14
N ALA A 156 10.95 -4.93 -10.07
CA ALA A 156 11.13 -4.73 -11.49
C ALA A 156 11.00 -3.24 -11.86
N GLY A 157 9.97 -2.56 -11.35
CA GLY A 157 9.77 -1.11 -11.52
C GLY A 157 10.99 -0.31 -11.04
N ARG A 158 11.54 -0.65 -9.87
CA ARG A 158 12.78 -0.08 -9.36
C ARG A 158 13.95 -0.29 -10.32
N ALA A 159 14.10 -1.49 -10.87
CA ALA A 159 15.16 -1.75 -11.85
C ALA A 159 14.98 -0.88 -13.11
N LEU A 160 13.76 -0.73 -13.62
CA LEU A 160 13.46 0.11 -14.78
C LEU A 160 13.74 1.60 -14.49
N ILE A 161 13.34 2.12 -13.33
CA ILE A 161 13.66 3.48 -12.89
C ILE A 161 15.18 3.70 -12.86
N LEU A 162 15.92 2.76 -12.25
CA LEU A 162 17.38 2.81 -12.20
C LEU A 162 18.02 2.78 -13.61
N MET A 163 17.45 2.02 -14.56
CA MET A 163 17.92 2.03 -15.95
C MET A 163 17.68 3.39 -16.61
N ARG A 164 16.52 4.02 -16.40
CA ARG A 164 16.21 5.37 -16.91
C ARG A 164 17.16 6.43 -16.34
N GLN A 165 17.58 6.27 -15.09
CA GLN A 165 18.60 7.11 -14.45
C GLN A 165 20.04 6.76 -14.86
N GLY A 166 20.28 5.83 -15.79
CA GLY A 166 21.62 5.40 -16.20
C GLY A 166 22.38 4.52 -15.18
N ARG A 167 21.72 4.12 -14.09
CA ARG A 167 22.29 3.33 -12.98
C ARG A 167 22.24 1.84 -13.29
N HIS A 168 22.73 1.44 -14.47
CA HIS A 168 22.56 0.10 -15.04
C HIS A 168 23.06 -1.03 -14.14
N ARG A 169 24.21 -0.88 -13.46
CA ARG A 169 24.74 -1.94 -12.56
C ARG A 169 23.81 -2.23 -11.39
N LEU A 170 23.20 -1.18 -10.83
CA LEU A 170 22.23 -1.32 -9.74
C LEU A 170 20.93 -1.95 -10.25
N ALA A 171 20.48 -1.54 -11.44
CA ALA A 171 19.31 -2.15 -12.08
C ALA A 171 19.49 -3.66 -12.32
N GLN A 172 20.64 -4.08 -12.85
CA GLN A 172 20.97 -5.49 -13.07
C GLN A 172 20.95 -6.29 -11.75
N THR A 173 21.51 -5.72 -10.69
CA THR A 173 21.48 -6.35 -9.35
C THR A 173 20.05 -6.50 -8.84
N GLN A 174 19.23 -5.46 -8.97
CA GLN A 174 17.85 -5.46 -8.53
C GLN A 174 17.02 -6.50 -9.29
N LEU A 175 17.21 -6.56 -10.61
CA LEU A 175 16.43 -7.43 -11.49
C LEU A 175 16.76 -8.91 -11.25
N ARG A 176 18.02 -9.26 -10.97
CA ARG A 176 18.40 -10.62 -10.55
C ARG A 176 17.67 -11.04 -9.27
N ARG A 177 17.60 -10.16 -8.27
CA ARG A 177 16.83 -10.42 -7.04
C ARG A 177 15.34 -10.63 -7.33
N ALA A 178 14.76 -9.86 -8.26
CA ALA A 178 13.37 -10.04 -8.65
C ALA A 178 13.14 -11.41 -9.31
N VAL A 179 14.08 -11.88 -10.12
CA VAL A 179 14.03 -13.20 -10.79
C VAL A 179 14.23 -14.37 -9.82
N GLU A 180 14.97 -14.18 -8.73
CA GLU A 180 15.05 -15.19 -7.65
C GLU A 180 13.67 -15.45 -6.99
N ILE A 181 12.81 -14.42 -6.93
CA ILE A 181 11.44 -14.52 -6.43
C ILE A 181 10.48 -15.03 -7.51
N HIS A 182 10.61 -14.49 -8.73
CA HIS A 182 9.76 -14.81 -9.86
C HIS A 182 10.58 -15.23 -11.08
N PRO A 183 10.88 -16.54 -11.25
CA PRO A 183 11.74 -17.03 -12.33
C PRO A 183 11.25 -16.73 -13.75
N PHE A 184 9.95 -16.48 -13.91
CA PHE A 184 9.26 -16.24 -15.18
C PHE A 184 8.97 -14.76 -15.46
N LEU A 185 9.46 -13.85 -14.62
CA LEU A 185 9.30 -12.40 -14.76
C LEU A 185 9.63 -11.94 -16.19
N LYS A 186 8.80 -11.08 -16.78
CA LYS A 186 8.96 -10.61 -18.17
C LYS A 186 10.27 -9.86 -18.34
N GLU A 187 10.61 -9.02 -17.36
CA GLU A 187 11.79 -8.19 -17.32
C GLU A 187 13.08 -9.00 -17.20
N ARG A 188 13.05 -10.33 -16.92
CA ARG A 188 14.25 -11.19 -16.93
C ARG A 188 15.09 -11.02 -18.20
N GLY A 189 14.44 -10.81 -19.35
CA GLY A 189 15.13 -10.59 -20.63
C GLY A 189 16.01 -9.34 -20.67
N LEU A 190 15.87 -8.41 -19.71
CA LEU A 190 16.72 -7.23 -19.56
C LEU A 190 18.00 -7.53 -18.75
N ILE A 191 18.15 -8.73 -18.18
CA ILE A 191 19.38 -9.12 -17.46
C ILE A 191 20.45 -9.52 -18.46
N VAL A 192 21.60 -8.86 -18.42
CA VAL A 192 22.75 -9.17 -19.28
C VAL A 192 23.43 -10.44 -18.81
N GLY A 193 23.62 -11.40 -19.73
CA GLY A 193 24.34 -12.66 -19.47
C GLY A 193 23.54 -13.74 -18.72
N GLU A 194 22.25 -13.51 -18.47
CA GLU A 194 21.37 -14.47 -17.79
C GLU A 194 20.84 -15.52 -18.77
N PRO A 195 20.80 -16.82 -18.40
CA PRO A 195 20.16 -17.83 -19.23
C PRO A 195 18.67 -17.55 -19.43
N ALA A 196 18.14 -18.05 -20.55
CA ALA A 196 16.72 -17.97 -20.88
C ALA A 196 15.84 -18.49 -19.73
N LYS A 197 14.56 -18.08 -19.72
CA LYS A 197 13.57 -18.56 -18.72
C LYS A 197 13.60 -20.11 -18.67
N PRO A 198 13.34 -20.72 -17.49
CA PRO A 198 13.26 -22.17 -17.36
C PRO A 198 12.37 -22.77 -18.46
N ALA A 199 12.91 -23.75 -19.20
CA ALA A 199 12.21 -24.38 -20.32
C ALA A 199 10.96 -25.15 -19.86
N ARG A 200 10.01 -25.35 -20.77
CA ARG A 200 8.86 -26.23 -20.52
C ARG A 200 9.38 -27.67 -20.35
N PRO A 201 9.14 -28.37 -19.23
CA PRO A 201 9.38 -29.79 -19.16
C PRO A 201 8.37 -30.50 -20.09
N GLY A 202 8.88 -31.25 -21.07
CA GLY A 202 8.10 -32.22 -21.85
C GLY A 202 7.45 -31.72 -23.15
N VAL A 203 8.23 -31.09 -24.04
CA VAL A 203 7.90 -31.14 -25.48
C VAL A 203 9.15 -31.59 -26.23
N ASP A 204 9.51 -32.86 -26.04
CA ASP A 204 10.26 -33.58 -27.07
C ASP A 204 9.26 -33.82 -28.21
N LEU A 205 9.52 -33.22 -29.38
CA LEU A 205 8.86 -33.58 -30.64
C LEU A 205 9.59 -34.77 -31.26
#